data_AF-A0A0D0H1K3-F1
#
_entry.id   AF-A0A0D0H1K3-F1
#
_cell.length_a   1.000
_cell.length_b   1.000
_cell.length_c   1.000
_cell.angle_alpha   90.00
_cell.angle_beta   90.00
_cell.angle_gamma   90.00
#
_symmetry.space_group_name_H-M   'P 1'
#
loop_
_entity.id
_entity.type
_entity.pdbx_description
1 polymer ?
#
loop_
_entity_poly.entity_id
_entity_poly.type
_entity_poly.pdbx_seq_one_letter_code
_entity_poly.pdbx_strand_id
1 'polypeptide(L)'
;MRKLFIMLILVFFIAYLTHKTNEGANFHSPVYSGNELKIGIVGDIPKIREKNVSFIQMSMEDVLQKKFANVDSVFITKKHLKEAAEPQYAKIYWESPIPFVFIDSEKVYLAFLDDQLSYEDAHIIKSGDYVVGFYKDTYFGIGLYNNIRNEKTIQDCYSRLFVIIERFKNTGKILIK
;
A
#
# COMPACT_ATOMS: atom_id res chain seq x y z
N MET A 1 -53.10 -9.54 13.48
CA MET A 1 -52.35 -10.50 12.65
C MET A 1 -51.38 -9.79 11.67
N ARG A 2 -51.85 -9.05 10.65
CA ARG A 2 -50.98 -8.40 9.63
C ARG A 2 -49.94 -7.41 10.17
N LYS A 3 -50.31 -6.56 11.14
CA LYS A 3 -49.40 -5.57 11.76
C LYS A 3 -48.30 -6.23 12.62
N LEU A 4 -48.61 -7.36 13.26
CA LEU A 4 -47.67 -8.12 14.08
C LEU A 4 -46.62 -8.83 13.21
N PHE A 5 -47.05 -9.36 12.05
CA PHE A 5 -46.17 -10.01 11.08
C PHE A 5 -45.18 -9.03 10.42
N ILE A 6 -45.64 -7.82 10.08
CA ILE A 6 -44.79 -6.75 9.55
C ILE A 6 -43.76 -6.29 10.58
N MET A 7 -44.15 -6.19 11.86
CA MET A 7 -43.23 -5.84 12.94
C MET A 7 -42.12 -6.89 13.12
N LEU A 8 -42.46 -8.18 13.03
CA LEU A 8 -41.48 -9.28 13.10
C LEU A 8 -40.48 -9.22 11.94
N ILE A 9 -40.93 -8.98 10.71
CA ILE A 9 -40.03 -8.85 9.54
C ILE A 9 -39.07 -7.66 9.72
N LEU A 10 -39.54 -6.53 10.23
CA LEU A 10 -38.70 -5.36 10.54
C LEU A 10 -37.64 -5.68 11.61
N VAL A 11 -37.98 -6.43 12.65
CA VAL A 11 -37.03 -6.85 13.68
C VAL A 11 -35.98 -7.80 13.11
N PHE A 12 -36.37 -8.77 12.27
CA PHE A 12 -35.42 -9.66 11.59
C PHE A 12 -34.52 -8.90 10.59
N PHE A 13 -35.04 -7.90 9.89
CA PHE A 13 -34.25 -7.08 8.97
C PHE A 13 -33.24 -6.19 9.72
N ILE A 14 -33.64 -5.62 10.85
CA ILE A 14 -32.73 -4.86 11.74
C ILE A 14 -31.67 -5.78 12.33
N ALA A 15 -32.03 -7.00 12.77
CA ALA A 15 -31.07 -7.99 13.28
C ALA A 15 -30.11 -8.49 12.19
N TYR A 16 -30.56 -8.62 10.95
CA TYR A 16 -29.70 -8.96 9.80
C TYR A 16 -28.73 -7.82 9.47
N LEU A 17 -29.16 -6.56 9.54
CA LEU A 17 -28.30 -5.40 9.33
C LEU A 17 -27.27 -5.18 10.46
N THR A 18 -27.53 -5.66 11.67
CA THR A 18 -26.60 -5.54 12.81
C THR A 18 -25.64 -6.72 12.96
N HIS A 19 -25.72 -7.74 12.10
CA HIS A 19 -24.69 -8.79 12.03
C HIS A 19 -23.44 -8.28 11.31
N LYS A 20 -22.85 -7.21 11.84
CA LYS A 20 -21.54 -6.72 11.43
C LYS A 20 -20.53 -7.68 12.06
N THR A 21 -20.14 -8.71 11.31
CA THR A 21 -19.11 -9.64 11.73
C THR A 21 -17.85 -8.83 12.05
N ASN A 22 -17.32 -9.01 13.28
CA ASN A 22 -16.16 -8.26 13.79
C ASN A 22 -14.86 -8.85 13.22
N GLU A 23 -14.82 -9.09 11.90
CA GLU A 23 -13.80 -9.88 11.20
C GLU A 23 -12.40 -9.28 11.35
N GLY A 24 -12.31 -7.95 11.44
CA GLY A 24 -11.03 -7.26 11.66
C GLY A 24 -10.41 -7.50 13.04
N ALA A 25 -11.21 -7.83 14.07
CA ALA A 25 -10.71 -8.02 15.44
C ALA A 25 -10.05 -9.40 15.62
N ASN A 26 -10.57 -10.43 14.96
CA ASN A 26 -10.06 -11.81 15.01
C ASN A 26 -9.13 -12.16 13.83
N PHE A 27 -8.72 -11.16 13.04
CA PHE A 27 -7.81 -11.36 11.93
C PHE A 27 -6.40 -11.69 12.42
N HIS A 28 -5.87 -12.83 11.97
CA HIS A 28 -4.49 -13.25 12.15
C HIS A 28 -3.90 -13.56 10.78
N SER A 29 -2.74 -13.01 10.48
CA SER A 29 -2.02 -13.32 9.24
C SER A 29 -0.57 -13.66 9.50
N PRO A 30 0.06 -14.44 8.59
CA PRO A 30 1.49 -14.72 8.67
C PRO A 30 2.32 -13.43 8.71
N VAL A 31 3.33 -13.41 9.58
CA VAL A 31 4.35 -12.35 9.60
C VAL A 31 5.40 -12.69 8.56
N TYR A 32 5.88 -11.68 7.81
CA TYR A 32 6.99 -11.92 6.90
C TYR A 32 8.24 -12.35 7.68
N SER A 33 8.86 -13.44 7.25
CA SER A 33 10.02 -14.05 7.93
C SER A 33 11.14 -14.41 6.94
N GLY A 34 11.17 -13.76 5.78
CA GLY A 34 12.19 -13.97 4.75
C GLY A 34 13.52 -13.30 5.08
N ASN A 35 14.29 -12.98 4.05
CA ASN A 35 15.58 -12.31 4.18
C ASN A 35 15.46 -10.89 4.74
N GLU A 36 16.60 -10.36 5.22
CA GLU A 36 16.68 -8.96 5.65
C GLU A 36 16.37 -8.01 4.48
N LEU A 37 15.50 -7.03 4.75
CA LEU A 37 15.17 -5.96 3.81
C LEU A 37 15.54 -4.59 4.40
N LYS A 38 16.15 -3.76 3.56
CA LYS A 38 16.45 -2.35 3.85
C LYS A 38 15.57 -1.48 2.99
N ILE A 39 14.63 -0.77 3.62
CA ILE A 39 13.63 0.02 2.91
C ILE A 39 13.92 1.49 3.11
N GLY A 40 14.17 2.22 2.03
CA GLY A 40 14.19 3.67 2.07
C GLY A 40 12.77 4.18 2.33
N ILE A 41 12.58 5.14 3.24
CA ILE A 41 11.24 5.65 3.53
C ILE A 41 11.20 7.18 3.58
N VAL A 42 10.26 7.76 2.83
CA VAL A 42 9.94 9.18 2.87
C VAL A 42 8.63 9.37 3.63
N GLY A 43 8.74 10.03 4.79
CA GLY A 43 7.65 10.30 5.73
C GLY A 43 7.67 9.39 6.96
N ASP A 44 6.49 9.06 7.49
CA ASP A 44 6.35 8.40 8.79
C ASP A 44 6.70 6.89 8.70
N ILE A 45 7.52 6.40 9.63
CA ILE A 45 7.85 4.97 9.72
C ILE A 45 6.61 4.18 10.18
N PRO A 46 6.14 3.18 9.40
CA PRO A 46 4.97 2.41 9.76
C PRO A 46 5.25 1.45 10.91
N LYS A 47 4.22 1.18 11.71
CA LYS A 47 4.27 0.15 12.76
C LYS A 47 4.11 -1.24 12.12
N ILE A 48 5.22 -1.95 11.97
CA ILE A 48 5.29 -3.31 11.39
C ILE A 48 5.53 -4.38 12.49
N ARG A 49 5.37 -5.66 12.14
CA ARG A 49 5.61 -6.80 13.05
C ARG A 49 6.96 -7.46 12.84
N GLU A 50 7.52 -7.27 11.67
CA GLU A 50 8.74 -7.87 11.16
C GLU A 50 9.97 -7.30 11.87
N LYS A 51 10.87 -8.18 12.32
CA LYS A 51 12.14 -7.79 12.96
C LYS A 51 13.31 -7.72 11.97
N ASN A 52 13.15 -8.34 10.81
CA ASN A 52 14.11 -8.45 9.71
C ASN A 52 13.92 -7.37 8.64
N VAL A 53 13.07 -6.38 8.89
CA VAL A 53 12.89 -5.22 7.99
C VAL A 53 13.35 -3.98 8.71
N SER A 54 14.25 -3.23 8.08
CA SER A 54 14.76 -1.96 8.59
C SER A 54 14.37 -0.83 7.66
N PHE A 55 14.06 0.33 8.25
CA PHE A 55 13.74 1.54 7.50
C PHE A 55 14.91 2.52 7.60
N ILE A 56 15.34 3.01 6.44
CA ILE A 56 16.32 4.09 6.30
C ILE A 56 15.52 5.34 5.95
N GLN A 57 15.50 6.30 6.86
CA GLN A 57 14.82 7.57 6.63
C GLN A 57 15.44 8.27 5.41
N MET A 58 14.58 8.71 4.51
CA MET A 58 14.93 9.48 3.32
C MET A 58 14.05 10.72 3.23
N SER A 59 14.55 11.72 2.51
CA SER A 59 13.79 12.87 2.05
C SER A 59 13.45 12.75 0.57
N MET A 60 12.54 13.59 0.08
CA MET A 60 12.31 13.70 -1.36
C MET A 60 13.55 14.22 -2.11
N GLU A 61 14.39 15.03 -1.47
CA GLU A 61 15.69 15.43 -2.02
C GLU A 61 16.63 14.23 -2.23
N ASP A 62 16.63 13.25 -1.32
CA ASP A 62 17.41 12.02 -1.52
C ASP A 62 16.88 11.18 -2.70
N VAL A 63 15.58 11.26 -2.97
CA VAL A 63 14.96 10.66 -4.17
C VAL A 63 15.42 11.40 -5.43
N LEU A 64 15.43 12.74 -5.44
CA LEU A 64 15.96 13.55 -6.56
C LEU A 64 17.42 13.20 -6.87
N GLN A 65 18.22 13.05 -5.81
CA GLN A 65 19.63 12.70 -5.91
C GLN A 65 19.90 11.21 -6.18
N LYS A 66 18.84 10.41 -6.41
CA LYS A 66 18.92 8.97 -6.74
C LYS A 66 19.71 8.14 -5.72
N LYS A 67 19.61 8.47 -4.42
CA LYS A 67 20.36 7.79 -3.33
C LYS A 67 19.77 6.42 -2.96
N PHE A 68 19.82 5.48 -3.89
CA PHE A 68 19.16 4.18 -3.78
C PHE A 68 20.11 3.00 -3.51
N ALA A 69 21.42 3.21 -3.55
CA ALA A 69 22.42 2.13 -3.57
C ALA A 69 22.36 1.15 -2.37
N ASN A 70 21.80 1.58 -1.24
CA ASN A 70 21.79 0.82 0.01
C ASN A 70 20.40 0.32 0.43
N VAL A 71 19.40 0.44 -0.44
CA VAL A 71 18.00 0.05 -0.14
C VAL A 71 17.46 -0.88 -1.22
N ASP A 72 16.60 -1.81 -0.81
CA ASP A 72 15.95 -2.78 -1.67
C ASP A 72 14.68 -2.20 -2.36
N SER A 73 14.10 -1.14 -1.78
CA SER A 73 12.95 -0.39 -2.30
C SER A 73 12.83 0.98 -1.61
N VAL A 74 12.11 1.92 -2.22
CA VAL A 74 11.75 3.20 -1.59
C VAL A 74 10.25 3.29 -1.40
N PHE A 75 9.82 3.56 -0.17
CA PHE A 75 8.43 3.76 0.21
C PHE A 75 8.17 5.25 0.45
N ILE A 76 7.07 5.77 -0.10
CA ILE A 76 6.62 7.15 0.10
C ILE A 76 5.25 7.11 0.73
N THR A 77 5.11 7.76 1.88
CA THR A 77 3.86 7.72 2.67
C THR A 77 2.92 8.86 2.31
N LYS A 78 1.63 8.71 2.67
CA LYS A 78 0.52 9.60 2.31
C LYS A 78 0.84 11.10 2.31
N LYS A 79 1.52 11.59 3.35
CA LYS A 79 1.83 13.03 3.52
C LYS A 79 2.71 13.61 2.41
N HIS A 80 3.49 12.77 1.72
CA HIS A 80 4.42 13.18 0.67
C HIS A 80 3.99 12.73 -0.73
N LEU A 81 2.83 12.08 -0.88
CA LEU A 81 2.37 11.60 -2.19
C LEU A 81 2.13 12.73 -3.19
N LYS A 82 1.62 13.88 -2.73
CA LYS A 82 1.43 15.05 -3.59
C LYS A 82 2.76 15.58 -4.14
N GLU A 83 3.77 15.68 -3.27
CA GLU A 83 5.12 16.10 -3.67
C GLU A 83 5.79 15.05 -4.58
N ALA A 84 5.62 13.76 -4.26
CA ALA A 84 6.12 12.66 -5.07
C ALA A 84 5.48 12.56 -6.46
N ALA A 85 4.34 13.20 -6.68
CA ALA A 85 3.69 13.31 -7.97
C ALA A 85 4.15 14.52 -8.78
N GLU A 86 5.06 15.34 -8.27
CA GLU A 86 5.59 16.46 -9.04
C GLU A 86 6.41 15.95 -10.25
N PRO A 87 6.35 16.65 -11.41
CA PRO A 87 6.92 16.18 -12.67
C PRO A 87 8.40 15.75 -12.60
N GLN A 88 9.18 16.41 -11.74
CA GLN A 88 10.61 16.13 -11.58
C GLN A 88 10.93 14.70 -11.09
N TYR A 89 9.97 14.01 -10.45
CA TYR A 89 10.17 12.66 -9.92
C TYR A 89 9.79 11.56 -10.91
N ALA A 90 8.91 11.83 -11.87
CA ALA A 90 8.38 10.81 -12.78
C ALA A 90 9.51 10.04 -13.51
N LYS A 91 10.47 10.76 -14.08
CA LYS A 91 11.62 10.16 -14.76
C LYS A 91 12.50 9.33 -13.81
N ILE A 92 12.60 9.72 -12.54
CA ILE A 92 13.38 8.99 -11.54
C ILE A 92 12.75 7.62 -11.27
N TYR A 93 11.43 7.55 -11.16
CA TYR A 93 10.72 6.29 -10.96
C TYR A 93 10.85 5.34 -12.15
N TRP A 94 10.76 5.86 -13.38
CA TRP A 94 10.97 5.09 -14.61
C TRP A 94 12.38 4.51 -14.74
N GLU A 95 13.40 5.29 -14.40
CA GLU A 95 14.81 4.89 -14.53
C GLU A 95 15.36 4.15 -13.30
N SER A 96 14.54 3.99 -12.25
CA SER A 96 15.00 3.44 -10.98
C SER A 96 15.49 2.00 -11.11
N PRO A 97 16.63 1.64 -10.49
CA PRO A 97 17.08 0.25 -10.43
C PRO A 97 16.25 -0.60 -9.45
N ILE A 98 15.45 0.02 -8.58
CA ILE A 98 14.64 -0.61 -7.53
C ILE A 98 13.17 -0.16 -7.56
N PRO A 99 12.23 -0.94 -7.01
CA PRO A 99 10.82 -0.57 -6.97
C PRO A 99 10.54 0.62 -6.06
N PHE A 100 9.59 1.44 -6.49
CA PHE A 100 8.96 2.48 -5.69
C PHE A 100 7.59 2.04 -5.22
N VAL A 101 7.24 2.42 -4.00
CA VAL A 101 5.97 2.07 -3.36
C VAL A 101 5.34 3.31 -2.74
N PHE A 102 4.10 3.56 -3.09
CA PHE A 102 3.28 4.67 -2.63
C PHE A 102 2.22 4.13 -1.67
N ILE A 103 2.35 4.48 -0.39
CA ILE A 103 1.54 3.95 0.70
C ILE A 103 0.35 4.87 0.94
N ASP A 104 -0.84 4.27 1.03
CA ASP A 104 -2.12 4.92 1.31
C ASP A 104 -2.46 5.99 0.27
N SER A 105 -2.16 5.69 -1.00
CA SER A 105 -2.52 6.53 -2.13
C SER A 105 -4.01 6.41 -2.43
N GLU A 106 -4.62 7.54 -2.74
CA GLU A 106 -5.99 7.59 -3.26
C GLU A 106 -6.01 7.61 -4.79
N LYS A 107 -4.83 7.76 -5.43
CA LYS A 107 -4.69 8.00 -6.87
C LYS A 107 -3.96 6.85 -7.54
N VAL A 108 -4.36 6.54 -8.77
CA VAL A 108 -3.72 5.48 -9.56
C VAL A 108 -2.24 5.78 -9.79
N TYR A 109 -1.44 4.74 -10.05
CA TYR A 109 0.01 4.85 -10.22
C TYR A 109 0.45 5.90 -11.26
N LEU A 110 -0.37 6.15 -12.29
CA LEU A 110 -0.10 7.18 -13.31
C LEU A 110 0.07 8.58 -12.72
N ALA A 111 -0.53 8.86 -11.56
CA ALA A 111 -0.35 10.13 -10.85
C ALA A 111 1.13 10.44 -10.52
N PHE A 112 1.99 9.43 -10.46
CA PHE A 112 3.40 9.59 -10.13
C PHE A 112 4.33 9.46 -11.35
N LEU A 113 3.84 8.87 -12.44
CA LEU A 113 4.68 8.45 -13.58
C LEU A 113 4.49 9.29 -14.83
N ASP A 114 3.38 10.03 -14.91
CA ASP A 114 3.07 10.93 -16.02
C ASP A 114 3.42 12.36 -15.59
N ASP A 115 4.47 12.92 -16.18
CA ASP A 115 4.98 14.25 -15.85
C ASP A 115 4.06 15.39 -16.33
N GLN A 116 3.00 15.08 -17.07
CA GLN A 116 1.95 16.01 -17.48
C GLN A 116 0.68 15.91 -16.62
N LEU A 117 0.58 14.90 -15.75
CA LEU A 117 -0.61 14.65 -14.94
C LEU A 117 -0.39 15.04 -13.48
N SER A 118 -1.14 16.02 -12.99
CA SER A 118 -1.10 16.37 -11.57
C SER A 118 -1.73 15.26 -10.71
N TYR A 119 -1.33 15.19 -9.43
CA TYR A 119 -1.92 14.27 -8.48
C TYR A 119 -3.44 14.49 -8.32
N GLU A 120 -3.85 15.76 -8.28
CA GLU A 120 -5.24 16.17 -8.14
C GLU A 120 -6.11 15.72 -9.32
N ASP A 121 -5.58 15.83 -10.54
CA ASP A 121 -6.29 15.50 -11.77
C ASP A 121 -6.28 13.99 -12.08
N ALA A 122 -5.36 13.25 -11.46
CA ALA A 122 -5.29 11.80 -11.64
C ALA A 122 -6.56 11.08 -11.13
N HIS A 123 -6.87 9.96 -11.77
CA HIS A 123 -8.02 9.14 -11.40
C HIS A 123 -7.86 8.55 -10.00
N ILE A 124 -8.98 8.49 -9.26
CA ILE A 124 -9.05 7.80 -7.97
C ILE A 124 -8.95 6.29 -8.19
N ILE A 125 -8.19 5.60 -7.32
CA ILE A 125 -8.09 4.15 -7.34
C ILE A 125 -9.47 3.54 -7.05
N LYS A 126 -9.98 2.72 -7.98
CA LYS A 126 -11.23 1.98 -7.81
C LYS A 126 -11.04 0.57 -7.23
N SER A 127 -9.82 0.04 -7.26
CA SER A 127 -9.51 -1.31 -6.72
C SER A 127 -9.53 -1.36 -5.18
N GLY A 128 -9.45 -0.21 -4.50
CA GLY A 128 -9.32 -0.16 -3.04
C GLY A 128 -7.91 -0.51 -2.54
N ASP A 129 -6.90 -0.44 -3.41
CA ASP A 129 -5.52 -0.71 -3.04
C ASP A 129 -5.03 0.30 -1.99
N TYR A 130 -4.45 -0.23 -0.91
CA TYR A 130 -3.78 0.58 0.12
C TYR A 130 -2.34 0.86 -0.25
N VAL A 131 -1.72 -0.04 -1.02
CA VAL A 131 -0.37 0.12 -1.54
C VAL A 131 -0.43 0.12 -3.06
N VAL A 132 0.25 1.09 -3.67
CA VAL A 132 0.53 1.15 -5.10
C VAL A 132 2.03 1.04 -5.30
N GLY A 133 2.48 0.12 -6.14
CA GLY A 133 3.89 -0.08 -6.42
C GLY A 133 4.19 -0.09 -7.91
N PHE A 134 5.40 0.31 -8.24
CA PHE A 134 5.87 0.40 -9.61
C PHE A 134 7.35 0.06 -9.74
N TYR A 135 7.68 -0.69 -10.79
CA TYR A 135 9.03 -0.90 -11.25
C TYR A 135 9.05 -1.10 -12.77
N LYS A 136 9.74 -0.20 -13.48
CA LYS A 136 9.87 -0.20 -14.95
C LYS A 136 8.52 -0.20 -15.67
N ASP A 137 8.00 -1.35 -16.07
CA ASP A 137 6.73 -1.49 -16.78
C ASP A 137 5.69 -2.25 -15.96
N THR A 138 6.04 -2.63 -14.74
CA THR A 138 5.20 -3.46 -13.87
C THR A 138 4.61 -2.63 -12.73
N TYR A 139 3.28 -2.53 -12.73
CA TYR A 139 2.48 -2.03 -11.62
C TYR A 139 2.01 -3.17 -10.72
N PHE A 140 1.91 -2.92 -9.42
CA PHE A 140 1.23 -3.81 -8.49
C PHE A 140 0.44 -3.01 -7.45
N GLY A 141 -0.68 -3.58 -7.01
CA GLY A 141 -1.53 -3.03 -5.97
C GLY A 141 -1.75 -4.04 -4.84
N ILE A 142 -1.85 -3.56 -3.60
CA ILE A 142 -2.20 -4.40 -2.45
C ILE A 142 -3.30 -3.72 -1.64
N GLY A 143 -4.50 -4.28 -1.66
CA GLY A 143 -5.62 -3.90 -0.77
C GLY A 143 -5.46 -4.43 0.66
N LEU A 144 -6.16 -3.78 1.60
CA LEU A 144 -6.31 -4.28 2.97
C LEU A 144 -7.25 -5.49 3.00
N TYR A 145 -7.03 -6.40 3.95
CA TYR A 145 -7.92 -7.54 4.16
C TYR A 145 -9.37 -7.06 4.40
N ASN A 146 -10.30 -7.56 3.58
CA ASN A 146 -11.72 -7.18 3.53
C ASN A 146 -11.97 -5.66 3.48
N ASN A 147 -11.03 -4.87 2.94
CA ASN A 147 -11.06 -3.40 2.94
C ASN A 147 -11.19 -2.77 4.34
N ILE A 148 -10.85 -3.53 5.40
CA ILE A 148 -10.92 -3.05 6.78
C ILE A 148 -9.65 -2.31 7.11
N ARG A 149 -9.77 -1.05 7.54
CA ARG A 149 -8.63 -0.24 7.99
C ARG A 149 -8.43 -0.36 9.49
N ASN A 150 -7.46 -1.16 9.91
CA ASN A 150 -6.98 -1.22 11.30
C ASN A 150 -5.51 -1.64 11.35
N GLU A 151 -4.90 -1.65 12.55
CA GLU A 151 -3.49 -1.99 12.71
C GLU A 151 -3.14 -3.39 12.15
N LYS A 152 -3.97 -4.40 12.40
CA LYS A 152 -3.68 -5.79 12.01
C LYS A 152 -3.71 -5.97 10.48
N THR A 153 -4.69 -5.36 9.81
CA THR A 153 -4.83 -5.45 8.34
C THR A 153 -3.77 -4.62 7.61
N ILE A 154 -3.33 -3.51 8.20
CA ILE A 154 -2.19 -2.73 7.69
C ILE A 154 -0.90 -3.53 7.83
N GLN A 155 -0.63 -4.11 8.99
CA GLN A 155 0.55 -4.95 9.22
C GLN A 155 0.59 -6.17 8.30
N ASP A 156 -0.55 -6.80 8.03
CA ASP A 156 -0.66 -7.85 7.00
C ASP A 156 -0.27 -7.37 5.60
N CYS A 157 -0.78 -6.19 5.21
CA CYS A 157 -0.47 -5.59 3.92
C CYS A 157 1.05 -5.39 3.77
N TYR A 158 1.72 -4.93 4.84
CA TYR A 158 3.18 -4.85 4.89
C TYR A 158 3.85 -6.23 4.78
N SER A 159 3.40 -7.25 5.51
CA SER A 159 3.95 -8.61 5.38
C SER A 159 3.90 -9.10 3.92
N ARG A 160 2.77 -8.90 3.23
CA ARG A 160 2.62 -9.26 1.80
C ARG A 160 3.49 -8.41 0.88
N LEU A 161 3.62 -7.12 1.16
CA LEU A 161 4.50 -6.22 0.42
C LEU A 161 5.96 -6.68 0.52
N PHE A 162 6.43 -7.05 1.71
CA PHE A 162 7.80 -7.51 1.91
C PHE A 162 8.12 -8.80 1.14
N VAL A 163 7.16 -9.71 1.02
CA VAL A 163 7.31 -10.90 0.14
C VAL A 163 7.54 -10.47 -1.32
N ILE A 164 6.83 -9.45 -1.82
CA ILE A 164 7.04 -8.94 -3.17
C ILE A 164 8.44 -8.32 -3.31
N ILE A 165 8.87 -7.51 -2.34
CA ILE A 165 10.20 -6.88 -2.36
C ILE A 165 11.31 -7.92 -2.27
N GLU A 166 11.18 -8.97 -1.44
CA GLU A 166 12.14 -10.08 -1.38
C GLU A 166 12.24 -10.82 -2.72
N ARG A 167 11.10 -11.14 -3.35
CA ARG A 167 11.10 -11.78 -4.67
C ARG A 167 11.77 -10.90 -5.71
N PHE A 168 11.51 -9.60 -5.69
CA PHE A 168 12.21 -8.64 -6.53
C PHE A 168 13.72 -8.66 -6.28
N LYS A 169 14.15 -8.54 -5.02
CA LYS A 169 15.57 -8.58 -4.63
C LYS A 169 16.29 -9.82 -5.17
N ASN A 170 15.61 -10.97 -5.14
CA ASN A 170 16.17 -12.24 -5.59
C ASN A 170 16.13 -12.44 -7.13
N THR A 171 15.22 -11.79 -7.85
CA THR A 171 14.94 -12.11 -9.27
C THR A 171 15.03 -10.94 -10.24
N GLY A 172 15.09 -9.71 -9.74
CA GLY A 172 14.99 -8.48 -10.52
C GLY A 172 13.61 -8.23 -11.15
N LYS A 173 12.57 -8.98 -10.76
CA LYS A 173 11.21 -8.87 -11.32
C LYS A 173 10.15 -8.78 -10.22
N ILE A 174 9.11 -7.98 -10.48
CA ILE A 174 7.91 -7.96 -9.63
C ILE A 174 7.05 -9.17 -9.96
N LEU A 175 6.80 -10.04 -8.97
CA LEU A 175 6.04 -11.28 -9.13
C LEU A 175 4.82 -11.28 -8.21
N ILE A 176 3.65 -10.98 -8.79
CA ILE A 176 2.36 -11.00 -8.11
C ILE A 176 1.76 -12.40 -8.26
N LYS A 177 2.03 -13.27 -7.27
CA LYS A 177 1.45 -14.62 -7.16
C LYS A 177 1.19 -14.95 -5.70
#